data_AF-W4LUM5-F1
#
_entry.id   AF-W4LUM5-F1
#
_cell.length_a   1.000
_cell.length_b   1.000
_cell.length_c   1.000
_cell.angle_alpha   90.00
_cell.angle_beta   90.00
_cell.angle_gamma   90.00
#
_symmetry.space_group_name_H-M   'P 1'
#
loop_
_entity.id
_entity.type
_entity.pdbx_description
1 polymer ?
#
loop_
_entity_poly.entity_id
_entity_poly.type
_entity_poly.pdbx_seq_one_letter_code
_entity_poly.pdbx_strand_id
1 'polypeptide(L)'
;RSDVTYDVVAVWNGKFFRLDAHIARFTSSWQRLRMAPALSASEMQDILYECVRRSGLRNAYVEMVLSRGVAPTGTRDPRHFDNRFYAYAIPYVWIVKPEDQDIGTHLVICQETIRIPPQAVDQTIKNFHWGDLVRGLFEAYDRGGTTAVLTDADGYITEGPGFNLFAYYQGCLLTPDSGVLEGITRRTVLELAEEMAIPAKMDRFRADVLRAADEIFLTSTAGGVMPVTVLDDQQVGNGKPGSVTMRLRQRYWDAHDEARWASPVDYPAGV
;
A
#
# COMPACT_ATOMS: atom_id res chain seq x y z
N ARG A 1 -4.49 10.81 19.51
CA ARG A 1 -4.45 11.89 18.48
C ARG A 1 -3.93 11.40 17.13
N SER A 2 -3.16 10.30 17.05
CA SER A 2 -2.63 9.79 15.77
C SER A 2 -1.90 10.86 14.93
N ASP A 3 -1.21 11.80 15.59
CA ASP A 3 -0.35 12.79 14.93
C ASP A 3 0.98 12.11 14.59
N VAL A 4 0.94 11.34 13.51
CA VAL A 4 1.96 10.37 13.12
C VAL A 4 1.86 10.12 11.62
N THR A 5 2.99 9.84 10.99
CA THR A 5 3.05 9.19 9.68
C THR A 5 3.87 7.91 9.80
N TYR A 6 3.66 6.98 8.88
CA TYR A 6 4.41 5.74 8.81
C TYR A 6 4.66 5.33 7.37
N ASP A 7 5.62 4.46 7.14
CA ASP A 7 5.81 3.76 5.88
C ASP A 7 6.16 2.29 6.14
N VAL A 8 5.95 1.46 5.12
CA VAL A 8 6.14 0.02 5.20
C VAL A 8 6.88 -0.43 3.96
N VAL A 9 8.00 -1.10 4.15
CA VAL A 9 8.80 -1.70 3.09
C VAL A 9 8.88 -3.21 3.31
N ALA A 10 8.98 -3.96 2.22
CA ALA A 10 9.15 -5.40 2.26
C ALA A 10 10.63 -5.78 2.16
N VAL A 11 11.01 -6.82 2.89
CA VAL A 11 12.18 -7.64 2.58
C VAL A 11 11.68 -8.95 2.00
N TRP A 12 12.26 -9.36 0.87
CA TRP A 12 11.97 -10.63 0.22
C TRP A 12 13.28 -11.32 -0.16
N ASN A 13 13.42 -12.60 0.18
CA ASN A 13 14.66 -13.37 -0.01
C ASN A 13 15.92 -12.64 0.48
N GLY A 14 15.78 -11.91 1.60
CA GLY A 14 16.86 -11.16 2.22
C GLY A 14 17.21 -9.82 1.56
N LYS A 15 16.36 -9.31 0.67
CA LYS A 15 16.56 -8.04 -0.05
C LYS A 15 15.40 -7.08 0.23
N PHE A 16 15.70 -5.85 0.61
CA PHE A 16 14.69 -4.79 0.61
C PHE A 16 14.22 -4.49 -0.80
N PHE A 17 12.92 -4.31 -0.98
CA PHE A 17 12.34 -3.93 -2.26
C PHE A 17 11.99 -2.44 -2.30
N ARG A 18 12.65 -1.70 -3.20
CA ARG A 18 12.47 -0.25 -3.45
C ARG A 18 12.59 0.62 -2.19
N LEU A 19 13.53 0.29 -1.30
CA LEU A 19 13.73 0.99 -0.02
C LEU A 19 13.85 2.51 -0.19
N ASP A 20 14.65 2.96 -1.16
CA ASP A 20 14.86 4.39 -1.41
C ASP A 20 13.54 5.12 -1.73
N ALA A 21 12.63 4.46 -2.45
CA ALA A 21 11.32 5.04 -2.78
C ALA A 21 10.42 5.15 -1.54
N HIS A 22 10.48 4.18 -0.63
CA HIS A 22 9.77 4.22 0.65
C HIS A 22 10.35 5.30 1.57
N ILE A 23 11.67 5.39 1.70
CA ILE A 23 12.35 6.43 2.49
C ILE A 23 12.03 7.83 1.95
N ALA A 24 12.02 8.01 0.63
CA ALA A 24 11.65 9.28 0.01
C ALA A 24 10.19 9.68 0.31
N ARG A 25 9.25 8.73 0.20
CA ARG A 25 7.83 8.99 0.52
C ARG A 25 7.62 9.28 2.00
N PHE A 26 8.27 8.52 2.88
CA PHE A 26 8.23 8.75 4.32
C PHE A 26 8.80 10.13 4.66
N THR A 27 9.92 10.52 4.03
CA THR A 27 10.54 11.85 4.16
C THR A 27 9.59 12.98 3.77
N SER A 28 9.00 12.88 2.58
CA SER A 28 8.00 13.84 2.11
C SER A 28 6.80 13.93 3.08
N SER A 29 6.34 12.79 3.58
CA SER A 29 5.20 12.71 4.50
C SER A 29 5.46 13.49 5.79
N TRP A 30 6.59 13.26 6.47
CA TRP A 30 6.85 13.96 7.72
C TRP A 30 7.16 15.45 7.53
N GLN A 31 7.77 15.84 6.40
CA GLN A 31 8.00 17.24 6.05
C GLN A 31 6.68 17.99 5.87
N ARG A 32 5.71 17.38 5.18
CA ARG A 32 4.36 17.94 4.99
C ARG A 32 3.57 18.01 6.30
N LEU A 33 3.83 17.10 7.23
CA LEU A 33 3.34 17.17 8.62
C LEU A 33 4.13 18.14 9.51
N ARG A 34 5.12 18.87 8.97
CA ARG A 34 5.96 19.82 9.71
C ARG A 34 6.63 19.18 10.93
N MET A 35 7.12 17.95 10.77
CA MET A 35 7.95 17.27 11.76
C MET A 35 9.43 17.50 11.44
N ALA A 36 10.25 17.55 12.48
CA ALA A 36 11.69 17.76 12.43
C ALA A 36 12.38 16.70 13.33
N PRO A 37 12.46 15.43 12.88
CA PRO A 37 13.16 14.40 13.65
C PRO A 37 14.65 14.74 13.77
N ALA A 38 15.27 14.33 14.88
CA ALA A 38 16.71 14.49 15.09
C ALA A 38 17.55 13.56 14.18
N LEU A 39 16.96 12.43 13.75
CA LEU A 39 17.59 11.47 12.85
C LEU A 39 17.42 11.93 11.39
N SER A 40 18.47 11.76 10.60
CA SER A 40 18.43 11.88 9.14
C SER A 40 17.75 10.66 8.50
N ALA A 41 17.33 10.80 7.24
CA ALA A 41 16.74 9.71 6.47
C ALA A 41 17.70 8.51 6.32
N SER A 42 19.00 8.77 6.17
CA SER A 42 20.04 7.73 6.08
C SER A 42 20.16 6.94 7.39
N GLU A 43 20.19 7.64 8.54
CA GLU A 43 20.25 6.96 9.84
C GLU A 43 18.99 6.12 10.10
N MET A 44 17.81 6.62 9.70
CA MET A 44 16.58 5.83 9.76
C MET A 44 16.65 4.59 8.88
N GLN A 45 17.20 4.70 7.67
CA GLN A 45 17.41 3.58 6.76
C GLN A 45 18.36 2.53 7.37
N ASP A 46 19.47 2.95 7.98
CA ASP A 46 20.41 2.04 8.65
C ASP A 46 19.74 1.28 9.80
N ILE A 47 18.85 1.95 10.55
CA ILE A 47 18.06 1.29 11.62
C ILE A 47 17.16 0.20 11.03
N LEU A 48 16.54 0.40 9.86
CA LEU A 48 15.71 -0.64 9.22
C LEU A 48 16.54 -1.87 8.83
N TYR A 49 17.74 -1.65 8.27
CA TYR A 49 18.69 -2.74 8.00
C TYR A 49 19.06 -3.49 9.30
N GLU A 50 19.28 -2.77 10.40
CA GLU A 50 19.57 -3.37 11.71
C GLU A 50 18.41 -4.22 12.22
N CYS A 51 17.16 -3.74 12.12
CA CYS A 51 15.97 -4.49 12.53
C CYS A 51 15.90 -5.83 11.81
N VAL A 52 16.08 -5.84 10.49
CA VAL A 52 16.02 -7.06 9.68
C VAL A 52 17.20 -7.98 9.98
N ARG A 53 18.42 -7.43 10.02
CA ARG A 53 19.65 -8.20 10.29
C ARG A 53 19.59 -8.93 11.63
N ARG A 54 19.18 -8.25 12.70
CA ARG A 54 19.05 -8.86 14.04
C ARG A 54 17.92 -9.87 14.12
N SER A 55 16.85 -9.68 13.35
CA SER A 55 15.73 -10.61 13.34
C SER A 55 16.03 -11.93 12.60
N GLY A 56 16.99 -11.92 11.67
CA GLY A 56 17.26 -13.05 10.77
C GLY A 56 16.19 -13.29 9.70
N LEU A 57 15.10 -12.50 9.69
CA LEU A 57 14.00 -12.68 8.76
C LEU A 57 14.43 -12.43 7.32
N ARG A 58 14.24 -13.43 6.46
CA ARG A 58 14.47 -13.30 5.01
C ARG A 58 13.27 -12.76 4.25
N ASN A 59 12.07 -12.96 4.78
CA ASN A 59 10.83 -12.37 4.27
C ASN A 59 10.18 -11.58 5.41
N ALA A 60 10.20 -10.26 5.31
CA ALA A 60 9.81 -9.38 6.40
C ALA A 60 8.89 -8.25 5.95
N TYR A 61 7.96 -7.90 6.83
CA TYR A 61 7.26 -6.62 6.83
C TYR A 61 8.04 -5.70 7.76
N VAL A 62 8.55 -4.60 7.21
CA VAL A 62 9.39 -3.65 7.95
C VAL A 62 8.67 -2.31 7.97
N GLU A 63 8.30 -1.88 9.16
CA GLU A 63 7.56 -0.64 9.35
C GLU A 63 8.43 0.42 10.04
N MET A 64 8.27 1.65 9.57
CA MET A 64 8.90 2.84 10.12
C MET A 64 7.83 3.88 10.44
N VAL A 65 7.89 4.45 11.64
CA VAL A 65 6.86 5.34 12.17
C VAL A 65 7.52 6.58 12.73
N LEU A 66 6.99 7.75 12.42
CA LEU A 66 7.40 9.01 13.03
C LEU A 66 6.17 9.72 13.61
N SER A 67 6.18 9.88 14.93
CA SER A 67 5.13 10.58 15.66
C SER A 67 5.58 11.99 16.04
N ARG A 68 4.59 12.88 16.25
CA ARG A 68 4.83 14.20 16.87
C ARG A 68 5.58 14.10 18.19
N GLY A 69 5.38 13.01 18.93
CA GLY A 69 6.09 12.70 20.15
C GLY A 69 5.55 13.45 21.37
N VAL A 70 6.44 13.89 22.26
CA VAL A 70 6.08 14.37 23.60
C VAL A 70 6.24 15.88 23.69
N ALA A 71 5.22 16.54 24.24
CA ALA A 71 5.26 17.97 24.53
C ALA A 71 6.06 18.24 25.81
N PRO A 72 6.81 19.35 25.88
CA PRO A 72 7.28 19.88 27.15
C PRO A 72 6.11 20.18 28.08
N THR A 73 6.34 20.11 29.39
CA THR A 73 5.30 20.40 30.39
C THR A 73 4.79 21.83 30.22
N GLY A 74 3.47 22.00 30.22
CA GLY A 74 2.83 23.32 30.17
C GLY A 74 2.63 23.93 28.78
N THR A 75 2.98 23.23 27.69
CA THR A 75 2.70 23.70 26.32
C THR A 75 1.95 22.67 25.47
N ARG A 76 1.10 23.15 24.56
CA ARG A 76 0.45 22.37 23.50
C ARG A 76 0.89 22.80 22.10
N ASP A 77 1.89 23.68 22.02
CA ASP A 77 2.44 24.17 20.77
C ASP A 77 3.22 23.04 20.05
N PRO A 78 2.77 22.57 18.88
CA PRO A 78 3.39 21.43 18.20
C PRO A 78 4.84 21.68 17.77
N ARG A 79 5.29 22.94 17.72
CA ARG A 79 6.66 23.32 17.37
C ARG A 79 7.69 22.92 18.42
N HIS A 80 7.26 22.71 19.66
CA HIS A 80 8.15 22.35 20.77
C HIS A 80 8.15 20.85 21.07
N PHE A 81 7.43 20.05 20.30
CA PHE A 81 7.37 18.61 20.55
C PHE A 81 8.63 17.93 20.03
N ASP A 82 9.14 17.00 20.83
CA ASP A 82 10.27 16.14 20.46
C ASP A 82 9.75 14.91 19.71
N ASN A 83 9.97 14.86 18.39
CA ASN A 83 9.43 13.82 17.51
C ASN A 83 10.06 12.45 17.81
N ARG A 84 9.27 11.39 17.72
CA ARG A 84 9.71 10.03 18.08
C ARG A 84 9.62 9.09 16.89
N PHE A 85 10.77 8.52 16.53
CA PHE A 85 10.93 7.50 15.50
C PHE A 85 10.84 6.11 16.12
N TYR A 86 10.13 5.22 15.44
CA TYR A 86 10.01 3.81 15.78
C TYR A 86 10.22 2.98 14.52
N ALA A 87 10.89 1.84 14.63
CA ALA A 87 11.08 0.92 13.53
C ALA A 87 11.05 -0.52 14.06
N TYR A 88 10.47 -1.42 13.27
CA TYR A 88 10.45 -2.84 13.60
C TYR A 88 10.34 -3.72 12.35
N ALA A 89 10.79 -4.96 12.48
CA ALA A 89 10.64 -6.00 11.47
C ALA A 89 9.88 -7.19 12.07
N ILE A 90 8.87 -7.67 11.35
CA ILE A 90 8.10 -8.88 11.67
C ILE A 90 8.05 -9.79 10.44
N PRO A 91 7.67 -11.07 10.57
CA PRO A 91 7.44 -11.93 9.41
C PRO A 91 6.53 -11.26 8.38
N TYR A 92 6.79 -11.52 7.10
CA TYR A 92 6.03 -10.92 6.00
C TYR A 92 4.51 -11.09 6.19
N VAL A 93 3.77 -10.00 5.97
CA VAL A 93 2.31 -9.92 6.16
C VAL A 93 1.61 -9.95 4.80
N TRP A 94 0.48 -10.67 4.76
CA TRP A 94 -0.37 -10.80 3.58
C TRP A 94 -1.73 -10.14 3.85
N ILE A 95 -2.12 -9.13 3.06
CA ILE A 95 -3.49 -8.60 3.08
C ILE A 95 -4.47 -9.65 2.54
N VAL A 96 -4.11 -10.29 1.43
CA VAL A 96 -4.78 -11.47 0.88
C VAL A 96 -3.77 -12.61 0.93
N LYS A 97 -4.13 -13.72 1.57
CA LYS A 97 -3.21 -14.86 1.73
C LYS A 97 -2.89 -15.50 0.39
N PRO A 98 -1.71 -16.13 0.21
CA PRO A 98 -1.31 -16.73 -1.07
C PRO A 98 -2.35 -17.70 -1.66
N GLU A 99 -2.94 -18.57 -0.83
CA GLU A 99 -3.98 -19.52 -1.24
C GLU A 99 -5.24 -18.83 -1.75
N ASP A 100 -5.61 -17.69 -1.17
CA ASP A 100 -6.75 -16.88 -1.59
C ASP A 100 -6.42 -16.08 -2.85
N GLN A 101 -5.15 -15.68 -3.07
CA GLN A 101 -4.74 -14.99 -4.29
C GLN A 101 -4.81 -15.88 -5.53
N ASP A 102 -4.66 -17.20 -5.38
CA ASP A 102 -4.75 -18.14 -6.50
C ASP A 102 -6.20 -18.41 -6.95
N ILE A 103 -7.17 -18.16 -6.06
CA ILE A 103 -8.62 -18.25 -6.35
C ILE A 103 -9.19 -16.87 -6.71
N GLY A 104 -8.70 -15.83 -6.03
CA GLY A 104 -9.11 -14.44 -6.16
C GLY A 104 -9.93 -13.93 -4.96
N THR A 105 -9.92 -12.61 -4.83
CA THR A 105 -10.50 -11.85 -3.71
C THR A 105 -11.93 -11.43 -4.02
N HIS A 106 -12.77 -11.33 -2.99
CA HIS A 106 -14.12 -10.77 -3.08
C HIS A 106 -14.11 -9.31 -2.60
N LEU A 107 -14.14 -8.38 -3.56
CA LEU A 107 -14.14 -6.94 -3.31
C LEU A 107 -15.57 -6.40 -3.25
N VAL A 108 -15.85 -5.55 -2.27
CA VAL A 108 -17.13 -4.86 -2.14
C VAL A 108 -16.94 -3.35 -2.33
N ILE A 109 -17.80 -2.71 -3.13
CA ILE A 109 -17.83 -1.25 -3.23
C ILE A 109 -18.66 -0.71 -2.09
N CYS A 110 -18.06 0.09 -1.20
CA CYS A 110 -18.76 0.69 -0.07
C CYS A 110 -19.90 1.61 -0.53
N GLN A 111 -21.04 1.53 0.14
CA GLN A 111 -22.23 2.34 -0.08
C GLN A 111 -22.48 3.32 1.07
N GLU A 112 -22.06 2.98 2.30
CA GLU A 112 -22.33 3.77 3.51
C GLU A 112 -21.13 4.62 3.95
N THR A 113 -19.93 4.24 3.50
CA THR A 113 -18.68 4.86 3.91
C THR A 113 -17.88 5.34 2.71
N ILE A 114 -17.63 6.65 2.67
CA ILE A 114 -16.70 7.27 1.72
C ILE A 114 -15.31 7.37 2.32
N ARG A 115 -14.30 7.45 1.45
CA ARG A 115 -12.92 7.77 1.82
C ARG A 115 -12.87 9.18 2.43
N ILE A 116 -12.16 9.35 3.54
CA ILE A 116 -11.88 10.66 4.13
C ILE A 116 -11.32 11.55 3.02
N PRO A 117 -11.87 12.75 2.77
CA PRO A 117 -11.46 13.59 1.65
C PRO A 117 -10.06 14.21 1.88
N PRO A 118 -9.29 14.51 0.80
CA PRO A 118 -7.91 15.00 0.90
C PRO A 118 -7.79 16.32 1.68
N GLN A 119 -8.85 17.13 1.70
CA GLN A 119 -8.91 18.39 2.46
C GLN A 119 -8.98 18.16 3.98
N ALA A 120 -9.43 16.98 4.43
CA ALA A 120 -9.49 16.61 5.83
C ALA A 120 -8.24 15.83 6.25
N VAL A 121 -7.90 14.78 5.52
CA VAL A 121 -6.65 14.02 5.69
C VAL A 121 -6.09 13.72 4.31
N ASP A 122 -4.93 14.29 4.04
CA ASP A 122 -4.20 14.07 2.79
C ASP A 122 -3.74 12.61 2.68
N GLN A 123 -4.34 11.85 1.77
CA GLN A 123 -4.12 10.40 1.64
C GLN A 123 -2.74 10.07 1.10
N THR A 124 -2.07 11.03 0.46
CA THR A 124 -0.68 10.84 -0.01
C THR A 124 0.31 10.85 1.15
N ILE A 125 -0.09 11.34 2.33
CA ILE A 125 0.63 11.17 3.60
C ILE A 125 0.12 9.90 4.26
N LYS A 126 0.90 8.82 4.21
CA LYS A 126 0.49 7.53 4.79
C LYS A 126 0.32 7.65 6.32
N ASN A 127 -0.86 7.27 6.82
CA ASN A 127 -1.32 7.59 8.18
C ASN A 127 -2.27 6.52 8.75
N PHE A 128 -2.51 6.56 10.07
CA PHE A 128 -3.39 5.64 10.81
C PHE A 128 -4.82 6.16 11.03
N HIS A 129 -5.27 7.20 10.31
CA HIS A 129 -6.67 7.62 10.34
C HIS A 129 -7.53 6.66 9.51
N TRP A 130 -7.67 5.43 9.99
CA TRP A 130 -8.32 4.31 9.30
C TRP A 130 -9.81 4.17 9.65
N GLY A 131 -10.45 5.19 10.23
CA GLY A 131 -11.84 5.09 10.67
C GLY A 131 -12.81 4.76 9.53
N ASP A 132 -12.59 5.34 8.35
CA ASP A 132 -13.31 5.03 7.11
C ASP A 132 -12.93 3.65 6.55
N LEU A 133 -11.64 3.34 6.50
CA LEU A 133 -11.15 2.05 5.99
C LEU A 133 -11.67 0.86 6.80
N VAL A 134 -11.68 0.98 8.14
CA VAL A 134 -12.21 -0.06 9.05
C VAL A 134 -13.72 -0.19 8.93
N ARG A 135 -14.46 0.94 8.81
CA ARG A 135 -15.91 0.90 8.56
C ARG A 135 -16.25 0.23 7.24
N GLY A 136 -15.52 0.57 6.17
CA GLY A 136 -15.69 -0.07 4.87
C GLY A 136 -15.40 -1.57 4.92
N LEU A 137 -14.40 -1.99 5.70
CA LEU A 137 -14.09 -3.41 5.88
C LEU A 137 -15.24 -4.16 6.58
N PHE A 138 -15.84 -3.59 7.63
CA PHE A 138 -17.04 -4.17 8.24
C PHE A 138 -18.22 -4.22 7.25
N GLU A 139 -18.44 -3.16 6.46
CA GLU A 139 -19.49 -3.15 5.43
C GLU A 139 -19.27 -4.28 4.40
N ALA A 140 -18.03 -4.53 3.99
CA ALA A 140 -17.71 -5.65 3.10
C ALA A 140 -18.02 -6.99 3.76
N TYR A 141 -17.64 -7.19 5.03
CA TYR A 141 -17.92 -8.43 5.77
C TYR A 141 -19.42 -8.70 5.92
N ASP A 142 -20.20 -7.67 6.24
CA ASP A 142 -21.66 -7.77 6.36
C ASP A 142 -22.32 -8.14 5.02
N ARG A 143 -21.66 -7.84 3.90
CA ARG A 143 -22.06 -8.18 2.53
C ARG A 143 -21.36 -9.42 1.97
N GLY A 144 -20.68 -10.20 2.83
CA GLY A 144 -19.99 -11.44 2.45
C GLY A 144 -18.67 -11.27 1.69
N GLY A 145 -18.22 -10.03 1.48
CA GLY A 145 -16.93 -9.71 0.88
C GLY A 145 -15.75 -9.99 1.80
N THR A 146 -14.56 -10.11 1.23
CA THR A 146 -13.31 -10.25 1.99
C THR A 146 -12.62 -8.91 2.22
N THR A 147 -12.90 -7.91 1.39
CA THR A 147 -12.36 -6.56 1.54
C THR A 147 -13.21 -5.52 0.80
N ALA A 148 -12.87 -4.25 0.95
CA ALA A 148 -13.67 -3.13 0.50
C ALA A 148 -12.88 -2.13 -0.37
N VAL A 149 -13.56 -1.47 -1.30
CA VAL A 149 -13.08 -0.27 -1.97
C VAL A 149 -14.00 0.89 -1.62
N LEU A 150 -13.40 2.01 -1.21
CA LEU A 150 -14.15 3.22 -0.88
C LEU A 150 -14.21 4.16 -2.08
N THR A 151 -15.26 4.96 -2.14
CA THR A 151 -15.38 6.06 -3.11
C THR A 151 -15.08 7.41 -2.46
N ASP A 152 -14.84 8.43 -3.27
CA ASP A 152 -14.97 9.82 -2.82
C ASP A 152 -16.46 10.22 -2.68
N ALA A 153 -16.70 11.46 -2.26
CA ALA A 153 -18.04 12.01 -2.08
C ALA A 153 -18.83 12.12 -3.40
N ASP A 154 -18.14 12.20 -4.54
CA ASP A 154 -18.75 12.27 -5.85
C ASP A 154 -19.02 10.87 -6.43
N GLY A 155 -18.52 9.80 -5.81
CA GLY A 155 -18.70 8.41 -6.25
C GLY A 155 -17.62 7.90 -7.21
N TYR A 156 -16.46 8.56 -7.27
CA TYR A 156 -15.28 8.02 -7.96
C TYR A 156 -14.52 7.05 -7.05
N ILE A 157 -13.93 6.03 -7.66
CA ILE A 157 -13.16 5.00 -6.97
C ILE A 157 -11.87 5.59 -6.37
N THR A 158 -11.54 5.19 -5.15
CA THR A 158 -10.30 5.57 -4.46
C THR A 158 -9.44 4.35 -4.13
N GLU A 159 -9.34 3.97 -2.86
CA GLU A 159 -8.52 2.88 -2.36
C GLU A 159 -9.29 2.05 -1.33
N GLY A 160 -8.69 0.95 -0.88
CA GLY A 160 -9.24 0.10 0.17
C GLY A 160 -8.32 0.01 1.39
N PRO A 161 -8.69 -0.79 2.40
CA PRO A 161 -7.92 -0.96 3.62
C PRO A 161 -6.54 -1.58 3.35
N GLY A 162 -5.55 -0.72 3.13
CA GLY A 162 -4.14 -1.11 2.97
C GLY A 162 -3.66 -1.36 1.53
N PHE A 163 -4.45 -1.05 0.51
CA PHE A 163 -4.09 -1.30 -0.91
C PHE A 163 -4.65 -0.25 -1.87
N ASN A 164 -3.96 -0.06 -3.00
CA ASN A 164 -4.54 0.53 -4.20
C ASN A 164 -5.14 -0.57 -5.09
N LEU A 165 -5.85 -0.20 -6.15
CA LEU A 165 -6.40 -1.17 -7.11
C LEU A 165 -6.22 -0.72 -8.55
N PHE A 166 -6.35 -1.69 -9.46
CA PHE A 166 -6.41 -1.49 -10.90
C PHE A 166 -7.62 -2.22 -11.47
N ALA A 167 -8.22 -1.64 -12.50
CA ALA A 167 -9.15 -2.31 -13.40
C ALA A 167 -8.52 -2.40 -14.79
N TYR A 168 -8.51 -3.59 -15.38
CA TYR A 168 -8.26 -3.77 -16.80
C TYR A 168 -9.57 -3.65 -17.54
N TYR A 169 -9.74 -2.55 -18.27
CA TYR A 169 -10.99 -2.19 -18.93
C TYR A 169 -10.69 -1.68 -20.34
N GLN A 170 -11.35 -2.27 -21.34
CA GLN A 170 -11.19 -1.88 -22.76
C GLN A 170 -9.72 -1.86 -23.21
N GLY A 171 -8.95 -2.87 -22.79
CA GLY A 171 -7.54 -3.00 -23.17
C GLY A 171 -6.57 -2.10 -22.40
N CYS A 172 -7.03 -1.39 -21.35
CA CYS A 172 -6.21 -0.45 -20.59
C CYS A 172 -6.33 -0.69 -19.07
N LEU A 173 -5.21 -0.60 -18.36
CA LEU A 173 -5.16 -0.57 -16.90
C LEU A 173 -5.50 0.82 -16.37
N LEU A 174 -6.50 0.90 -15.51
CA LEU A 174 -6.97 2.11 -14.87
C LEU A 174 -6.72 2.03 -13.38
N THR A 175 -6.10 3.06 -12.80
CA THR A 175 -5.97 3.22 -11.34
C THR A 175 -6.28 4.66 -10.94
N PRO A 176 -6.87 4.92 -9.76
CA PRO A 176 -7.23 6.27 -9.37
C PRO A 176 -6.02 7.21 -9.28
N ASP A 177 -6.18 8.42 -9.81
CA ASP A 177 -5.13 9.47 -9.85
C ASP A 177 -5.06 10.33 -8.58
N SER A 178 -6.10 10.28 -7.74
CA SER A 178 -6.30 11.19 -6.61
C SER A 178 -7.14 10.55 -5.51
N GLY A 179 -7.13 11.13 -4.31
CA GLY A 179 -7.86 10.61 -3.15
C GLY A 179 -7.31 9.30 -2.58
N VAL A 180 -6.06 8.97 -2.91
CA VAL A 180 -5.41 7.69 -2.60
C VAL A 180 -3.96 7.90 -2.16
N LEU A 181 -3.40 6.91 -1.47
CA LEU A 181 -1.95 6.83 -1.29
C LEU A 181 -1.27 6.55 -2.62
N GLU A 182 -0.16 7.23 -2.87
CA GLU A 182 0.74 6.93 -3.98
C GLU A 182 1.58 5.68 -3.66
N GLY A 183 0.94 4.51 -3.77
CA GLY A 183 1.54 3.22 -3.43
C GLY A 183 2.80 2.92 -4.22
N ILE A 184 3.87 2.45 -3.55
CA ILE A 184 5.09 2.01 -4.23
C ILE A 184 4.81 0.77 -5.10
N THR A 185 3.95 -0.16 -4.64
CA THR A 185 3.48 -1.28 -5.49
C THR A 185 2.67 -0.79 -6.69
N ARG A 186 1.79 0.20 -6.52
CA ARG A 186 1.04 0.82 -7.63
C ARG A 186 1.98 1.44 -8.67
N ARG A 187 2.93 2.26 -8.22
CA ARG A 187 3.99 2.85 -9.06
C ARG A 187 4.78 1.76 -9.78
N THR A 188 5.13 0.70 -9.07
CA THR A 188 5.85 -0.44 -9.63
C THR A 188 5.06 -1.12 -10.74
N VAL A 189 3.77 -1.37 -10.54
CA VAL A 189 2.89 -1.96 -11.57
C VAL A 189 2.78 -1.07 -12.80
N LEU A 190 2.72 0.26 -12.65
CA LEU A 190 2.72 1.19 -13.79
C LEU A 190 4.02 1.10 -14.60
N GLU A 191 5.17 1.08 -13.92
CA GLU A 191 6.49 0.92 -14.56
C GLU A 191 6.59 -0.44 -15.28
N LEU A 192 6.10 -1.53 -14.66
CA LEU A 192 6.07 -2.86 -15.29
C LEU A 192 5.10 -2.96 -16.46
N ALA A 193 3.94 -2.31 -16.38
CA ALA A 193 2.96 -2.27 -17.45
C ALA A 193 3.56 -1.61 -18.70
N GLU A 194 4.31 -0.52 -18.52
CA GLU A 194 5.07 0.14 -19.59
C GLU A 194 6.10 -0.82 -20.21
N GLU A 195 6.92 -1.50 -19.41
CA GLU A 195 7.91 -2.49 -19.88
C GLU A 195 7.25 -3.64 -20.67
N MET A 196 6.04 -4.01 -20.30
CA MET A 196 5.28 -5.11 -20.91
C MET A 196 4.37 -4.68 -22.07
N ALA A 197 4.42 -3.40 -22.46
CA ALA A 197 3.54 -2.79 -23.46
C ALA A 197 2.03 -2.99 -23.16
N ILE A 198 1.67 -2.93 -21.88
CA ILE A 198 0.28 -2.96 -21.41
C ILE A 198 -0.14 -1.51 -21.17
N PRO A 199 -1.11 -0.96 -21.92
CA PRO A 199 -1.57 0.41 -21.73
C PRO A 199 -2.05 0.61 -20.29
N ALA A 200 -1.55 1.65 -19.62
CA ALA A 200 -1.93 1.99 -18.26
C ALA A 200 -2.07 3.50 -18.09
N LYS A 201 -3.07 3.95 -17.35
CA LYS A 201 -3.25 5.35 -16.99
C LYS A 201 -3.75 5.52 -15.55
N MET A 202 -3.30 6.60 -14.93
CA MET A 202 -3.91 7.13 -13.72
C MET A 202 -5.07 8.03 -14.16
N ASP A 203 -6.29 7.69 -13.75
CA ASP A 203 -7.51 8.41 -14.17
C ASP A 203 -8.62 8.27 -13.13
N ARG A 204 -9.57 9.20 -13.13
CA ARG A 204 -10.77 9.12 -12.29
C ARG A 204 -11.83 8.28 -12.99
N PHE A 205 -12.30 7.23 -12.33
CA PHE A 205 -13.40 6.40 -12.82
C PHE A 205 -14.37 6.05 -11.69
N ARG A 206 -15.61 5.75 -12.06
CA ARG A 206 -16.67 5.40 -11.11
C ARG A 206 -16.86 3.88 -11.08
N ALA A 207 -17.77 3.43 -10.21
CA ALA A 207 -18.06 2.01 -10.01
C ALA A 207 -18.53 1.26 -11.26
N ASP A 208 -19.11 1.95 -12.25
CA ASP A 208 -19.50 1.35 -13.53
C ASP A 208 -18.30 0.78 -14.30
N VAL A 209 -17.15 1.46 -14.27
CA VAL A 209 -15.91 0.97 -14.87
C VAL A 209 -15.41 -0.28 -14.15
N LEU A 210 -15.47 -0.34 -12.82
CA LEU A 210 -15.12 -1.57 -12.09
C LEU A 210 -16.06 -2.72 -12.46
N ARG A 211 -17.37 -2.48 -12.50
CA ARG A 211 -18.36 -3.52 -12.85
C ARG A 211 -18.23 -4.02 -14.28
N ALA A 212 -17.70 -3.21 -15.18
CA ALA A 212 -17.49 -3.57 -16.58
C ALA A 212 -16.05 -4.02 -16.90
N ALA A 213 -15.16 -4.08 -15.90
CA ALA A 213 -13.76 -4.46 -16.10
C ALA A 213 -13.61 -5.95 -16.43
N ASP A 214 -12.68 -6.24 -17.33
CA ASP A 214 -12.31 -7.60 -17.71
C ASP A 214 -11.52 -8.28 -16.58
N GLU A 215 -10.68 -7.52 -15.88
CA GLU A 215 -9.89 -7.97 -14.73
C GLU A 215 -9.81 -6.86 -13.66
N ILE A 216 -9.76 -7.23 -12.39
CA ILE A 216 -9.49 -6.31 -11.27
C ILE A 216 -8.42 -6.93 -10.40
N PHE A 217 -7.51 -6.10 -9.88
CA PHE A 217 -6.55 -6.54 -8.88
C PHE A 217 -6.16 -5.43 -7.92
N LEU A 218 -5.76 -5.83 -6.72
CA LEU A 218 -5.27 -4.97 -5.66
C LEU A 218 -3.74 -4.94 -5.68
N THR A 219 -3.17 -3.86 -5.15
CA THR A 219 -1.72 -3.68 -5.04
C THR A 219 -1.33 -3.16 -3.67
N SER A 220 -0.39 -3.84 -3.01
CA SER A 220 0.19 -3.40 -1.73
C SER A 220 1.58 -3.99 -1.51
N THR A 221 2.36 -3.37 -0.63
CA THR A 221 3.64 -3.93 -0.16
C THR A 221 3.42 -5.25 0.59
N ALA A 222 2.29 -5.36 1.30
CA ALA A 222 1.87 -6.55 2.04
C ALA A 222 0.94 -7.44 1.19
N GLY A 223 1.50 -8.05 0.15
CA GLY A 223 0.77 -9.00 -0.71
C GLY A 223 1.04 -8.89 -2.20
N GLY A 224 1.70 -7.82 -2.66
CA GLY A 224 2.05 -7.64 -4.07
C GLY A 224 0.83 -7.34 -4.93
N VAL A 225 0.66 -8.10 -6.03
CA VAL A 225 -0.48 -8.03 -6.97
C VAL A 225 -1.48 -9.13 -6.62
N MET A 226 -2.66 -8.74 -6.16
CA MET A 226 -3.67 -9.64 -5.57
C MET A 226 -4.95 -9.64 -6.43
N PRO A 227 -5.29 -10.73 -7.14
CA PRO A 227 -6.44 -10.77 -8.03
C PRO A 227 -7.78 -10.58 -7.28
N VAL A 228 -8.74 -9.93 -7.94
CA VAL A 228 -10.15 -9.84 -7.53
C VAL A 228 -10.98 -10.59 -8.56
N THR A 229 -11.80 -11.54 -8.09
CA THR A 229 -12.62 -12.39 -8.96
C THR A 229 -14.11 -12.24 -8.71
N VAL A 230 -14.49 -11.58 -7.61
CA VAL A 230 -15.87 -11.21 -7.30
C VAL A 230 -15.90 -9.74 -6.90
N LEU A 231 -16.81 -8.97 -7.50
CA LEU A 231 -17.09 -7.57 -7.19
C LEU A 231 -18.57 -7.42 -6.81
N ASP A 232 -18.84 -6.89 -5.62
CA ASP A 232 -20.20 -6.93 -5.03
C ASP A 232 -20.74 -8.38 -5.11
N ASP A 233 -21.85 -8.63 -5.77
CA ASP A 233 -22.44 -9.98 -5.90
C ASP A 233 -22.19 -10.63 -7.27
N GLN A 234 -21.23 -10.12 -8.06
CA GLN A 234 -21.00 -10.52 -9.45
C GLN A 234 -19.56 -10.99 -9.68
N GLN A 235 -19.38 -11.94 -10.59
CA GLN A 235 -18.04 -12.38 -11.02
C GLN A 235 -17.38 -11.29 -11.87
N VAL A 236 -16.07 -11.09 -11.66
CA VAL A 236 -15.23 -10.28 -12.54
C VAL A 236 -14.76 -11.16 -13.69
N GLY A 237 -15.02 -10.74 -14.94
CA GLY A 237 -14.69 -11.52 -16.12
C GLY A 237 -15.32 -12.91 -16.10
N ASN A 238 -14.49 -13.96 -15.99
CA ASN A 238 -14.92 -15.37 -15.90
C ASN A 238 -14.84 -15.95 -14.47
N GLY A 239 -14.69 -15.10 -13.45
CA GLY A 239 -14.58 -15.50 -12.05
C GLY A 239 -13.25 -16.13 -11.66
N LYS A 240 -12.19 -15.97 -12.47
CA LYS A 240 -10.84 -16.47 -12.19
C LYS A 240 -9.80 -15.35 -12.31
N PRO A 241 -8.62 -15.46 -11.67
CA PRO A 241 -7.54 -14.51 -11.86
C PRO A 241 -7.21 -14.34 -13.34
N GLY A 242 -7.28 -13.10 -13.83
CA GLY A 242 -7.14 -12.80 -15.25
C GLY A 242 -5.69 -12.84 -15.75
N SER A 243 -5.54 -12.98 -17.06
CA SER A 243 -4.22 -13.19 -17.70
C SER A 243 -3.27 -12.01 -17.54
N VAL A 244 -3.78 -10.77 -17.60
CA VAL A 244 -2.98 -9.55 -17.45
C VAL A 244 -2.50 -9.43 -16.00
N THR A 245 -3.41 -9.64 -15.06
CA THR A 245 -3.16 -9.65 -13.62
C THR A 245 -2.07 -10.65 -13.27
N MET A 246 -2.17 -11.88 -13.78
CA MET A 246 -1.22 -12.95 -13.46
C MET A 246 0.16 -12.71 -14.07
N ARG A 247 0.24 -12.16 -15.29
CA ARG A 247 1.51 -11.73 -15.89
C ARG A 247 2.18 -10.63 -15.07
N LEU A 248 1.41 -9.63 -14.62
CA LEU A 248 1.91 -8.55 -13.76
C LEU A 248 2.34 -9.07 -12.38
N ARG A 249 1.58 -10.00 -11.80
CA ARG A 249 1.92 -10.67 -10.53
C ARG A 249 3.26 -11.36 -10.61
N GLN A 250 3.46 -12.19 -11.64
CA GLN A 250 4.74 -12.87 -11.86
C GLN A 250 5.87 -11.85 -12.03
N ARG A 251 5.70 -10.88 -12.94
CA ARG A 251 6.70 -9.87 -13.23
C ARG A 251 7.09 -9.05 -11.99
N TYR A 252 6.12 -8.71 -11.14
CA TYR A 252 6.34 -7.99 -9.88
C TYR A 252 7.24 -8.77 -8.93
N TRP A 253 6.99 -10.07 -8.78
CA TRP A 253 7.83 -10.94 -7.94
C TRP A 253 9.22 -11.16 -8.54
N ASP A 254 9.35 -11.34 -9.85
CA ASP A 254 10.65 -11.42 -10.53
C ASP A 254 11.50 -10.17 -10.27
N ALA A 255 10.85 -9.01 -10.20
CA ALA A 255 11.53 -7.74 -9.96
C ALA A 255 12.18 -7.64 -8.56
N HIS A 256 11.79 -8.49 -7.60
CA HIS A 256 12.45 -8.54 -6.28
C HIS A 256 13.87 -9.09 -6.35
N ASP A 257 14.25 -9.73 -7.46
CA ASP A 257 15.61 -10.20 -7.70
C ASP A 257 16.46 -9.24 -8.53
N GLU A 258 15.87 -8.17 -9.06
CA GLU A 258 16.56 -7.18 -9.89
C GLU A 258 17.31 -6.15 -9.04
N ALA A 259 18.63 -6.04 -9.23
CA ALA A 259 19.49 -5.12 -8.48
C ALA A 259 19.08 -3.64 -8.57
N ARG A 260 18.38 -3.23 -9.64
CA ARG A 260 17.87 -1.86 -9.76
C ARG A 260 16.79 -1.53 -8.74
N TRP A 261 16.07 -2.54 -8.23
CA TRP A 261 14.93 -2.36 -7.32
C TRP A 261 15.19 -2.99 -5.95
N ALA A 262 16.11 -3.94 -5.85
CA ALA A 262 16.37 -4.70 -4.66
C ALA A 262 17.73 -4.36 -4.02
N SER A 263 17.72 -4.12 -2.71
CA SER A 263 18.94 -3.84 -1.93
C SER A 263 19.18 -4.99 -0.94
N PRO A 264 20.29 -5.74 -1.05
CA PRO A 264 20.55 -6.89 -0.19
C PRO A 264 20.81 -6.48 1.26
N VAL A 265 20.35 -7.30 2.21
CA VAL A 265 20.71 -7.20 3.62
C VAL A 265 21.92 -8.10 3.88
N ASP A 266 22.94 -7.54 4.52
CA ASP A 266 24.08 -8.32 5.01
C ASP A 266 23.70 -9.00 6.33
N TYR A 267 23.62 -10.34 6.33
CA TYR A 267 23.25 -11.14 7.50
C TYR A 267 24.51 -11.69 8.20
N PRO A 268 24.51 -11.79 9.54
CA PRO A 268 25.62 -12.41 10.24
C PRO A 268 25.76 -13.88 9.84
N ALA A 269 27.00 -14.38 9.77
CA ALA A 269 27.24 -15.80 9.51
C ALA A 269 26.55 -16.66 10.59
N GLY A 270 25.71 -17.62 10.16
CA GLY A 270 25.02 -18.56 11.05
C GLY A 270 23.60 -18.18 11.48
N VAL A 271 23.01 -17.13 10.88
CA VAL A 271 21.58 -16.75 11.04
C VAL A 271 20.81 -16.95 9.73
#